data_AF-A0A1B9NHH3-F1
#
_entry.id   AF-A0A1B9NHH3-F1
#
_cell.length_a   1.000
_cell.length_b   1.000
_cell.length_c   1.000
_cell.angle_alpha   90.00
_cell.angle_beta   90.00
_cell.angle_gamma   90.00
#
_symmetry.space_group_name_H-M   'P 1'
#
loop_
_entity.id
_entity.type
_entity.pdbx_description
1 polymer ?
#
loop_
_entity_poly.entity_id
_entity_poly.type
_entity_poly.pdbx_seq_one_letter_code
_entity_poly.pdbx_strand_id
1 'polypeptide(L)'
;MPSKAADLWGRKLLPETFLPFAIDAGGNYFCIDINNGKIYYYTLDTWSDNLSLTDNQDKSTLFLCNSFNEFISELVCEDDLDDLYGL
;
A
#
# COMPACT_ATOMS: atom_id res chain seq x y z
N MET A 1 -1.77 14.52 -17.89
CA MET A 1 -1.97 13.06 -17.79
C MET A 1 -2.44 12.78 -16.37
N PRO A 2 -3.44 11.91 -16.15
CA PRO A 2 -3.80 11.47 -14.80
C PRO A 2 -2.59 10.80 -14.13
N SER A 3 -2.50 10.88 -12.80
CA SER A 3 -1.50 10.12 -12.04
C SER A 3 -1.71 8.62 -12.23
N LYS A 4 -0.69 7.80 -12.01
CA LYS A 4 -0.81 6.32 -12.06
C LYS A 4 -1.96 5.81 -11.16
N ALA A 5 -2.14 6.42 -9.98
CA ALA A 5 -3.26 6.11 -9.09
C ALA A 5 -4.63 6.42 -9.73
N ALA A 6 -4.77 7.54 -10.43
CA ALA A 6 -6.01 7.90 -11.11
C ALA A 6 -6.38 6.93 -12.25
N ASP A 7 -5.41 6.40 -13.00
CA ASP A 7 -5.65 5.32 -13.97
C ASP A 7 -6.13 4.04 -13.28
N LEU A 8 -5.48 3.65 -12.18
CA LEU A 8 -5.81 2.43 -11.44
C LEU A 8 -7.20 2.47 -10.81
N TRP A 9 -7.61 3.60 -10.24
CA TRP A 9 -8.99 3.80 -9.77
C TRP A 9 -9.98 3.73 -10.94
N GLY A 10 -9.69 4.39 -12.06
CA GLY A 10 -10.56 4.33 -13.25
C GLY A 10 -10.78 2.92 -13.79
N ARG A 11 -9.78 2.04 -13.61
CA ARG A 11 -9.83 0.61 -13.98
C ARG A 11 -10.29 -0.30 -12.83
N LYS A 12 -10.58 0.26 -11.66
CA LYS A 12 -10.94 -0.47 -10.42
C LYS A 12 -9.88 -1.48 -9.96
N LEU A 13 -8.62 -1.24 -10.32
CA LEU A 13 -7.49 -2.09 -9.90
C LEU A 13 -6.92 -1.68 -8.54
N LEU A 14 -7.25 -0.49 -8.06
CA LEU A 14 -6.99 0.00 -6.72
C LEU A 14 -8.37 0.31 -6.09
N PRO A 15 -8.63 -0.07 -4.82
CA PRO A 15 -9.84 0.34 -4.13
C PRO A 15 -10.02 1.85 -4.14
N GLU A 16 -11.22 2.35 -4.44
CA GLU A 16 -11.49 3.80 -4.57
C GLU A 16 -11.28 4.56 -3.24
N THR A 17 -11.31 3.85 -2.12
CA THR A 17 -11.13 4.43 -0.78
C THR A 17 -9.66 4.48 -0.37
N PHE A 18 -8.78 3.77 -1.10
CA PHE A 18 -7.35 3.74 -0.81
C PHE A 18 -6.69 4.93 -1.49
N LEU A 19 -6.25 5.91 -0.69
CA LEU A 19 -5.44 7.04 -1.13
C LEU A 19 -3.95 6.71 -0.96
N PRO A 20 -3.19 6.53 -2.05
CA PRO A 20 -1.74 6.32 -1.95
C PRO A 20 -1.02 7.57 -1.43
N PHE A 21 -0.10 7.38 -0.49
CA PHE A 21 0.74 8.47 0.04
C PHE A 21 2.25 8.20 -0.12
N ALA A 22 2.65 6.94 -0.35
CA ALA A 22 4.02 6.57 -0.68
C ALA A 22 4.06 5.42 -1.68
N ILE A 23 5.19 5.26 -2.35
CA ILE A 23 5.45 4.23 -3.36
C ILE A 23 6.81 3.61 -3.08
N ASP A 24 6.91 2.28 -3.14
CA ASP A 24 8.20 1.59 -3.05
C ASP A 24 8.94 1.59 -4.41
N ALA A 25 10.17 1.08 -4.44
CA ALA A 25 10.95 0.99 -5.68
C ALA A 25 10.34 0.03 -6.72
N GLY A 26 9.50 -0.93 -6.29
CA GLY A 26 8.75 -1.85 -7.16
C GLY A 26 7.48 -1.24 -7.77
N GLY A 27 7.08 -0.05 -7.31
CA GLY A 27 5.90 0.65 -7.75
C GLY A 27 4.61 0.26 -7.02
N ASN A 28 4.71 -0.45 -5.89
CA ASN A 28 3.63 -0.79 -4.97
C ASN A 28 3.33 0.38 -4.03
N TYR A 29 2.11 0.45 -3.52
CA TYR A 29 1.66 1.61 -2.76
C TYR A 29 1.57 1.35 -1.27
N PHE A 30 1.87 2.39 -0.49
CA PHE A 30 1.33 2.57 0.85
C PHE A 30 0.11 3.48 0.75
N CYS A 31 -1.02 3.00 1.27
CA CYS A 31 -2.32 3.63 1.14
C CYS A 31 -2.91 3.90 2.53
N ILE A 32 -3.60 5.04 2.66
CA ILE A 32 -4.55 5.27 3.75
C ILE A 32 -5.95 4.98 3.22
N ASP A 33 -6.73 4.18 3.93
CA ASP A 33 -8.17 4.02 3.63
C ASP A 33 -8.91 5.23 4.19
N ILE A 34 -9.45 6.08 3.31
CA ILE A 34 -10.13 7.32 3.69
C ILE A 34 -11.40 7.09 4.52
N ASN A 35 -11.94 5.86 4.55
CA ASN A 35 -13.11 5.54 5.35
C ASN A 35 -12.81 5.32 6.83
N ASN A 36 -11.62 4.80 7.16
CA ASN A 36 -11.29 4.38 8.53
C ASN A 36 -9.92 4.86 9.03
N GLY A 37 -9.11 5.47 8.17
CA GLY A 37 -7.78 6.00 8.50
C GLY A 37 -6.68 4.96 8.65
N LYS A 38 -6.97 3.66 8.43
CA LYS A 38 -5.99 2.57 8.53
C LYS A 38 -5.02 2.58 7.36
N ILE A 39 -3.84 2.03 7.60
CA ILE A 39 -2.73 2.02 6.64
C ILE A 39 -2.54 0.61 6.08
N TYR A 40 -2.39 0.54 4.77
CA TYR A 40 -2.25 -0.68 4.01
C TYR A 40 -1.08 -0.59 3.04
N TYR A 41 -0.43 -1.72 2.79
CA TYR A 41 0.45 -1.92 1.65
C TYR A 41 -0.33 -2.63 0.54
N TYR A 42 -0.21 -2.14 -0.69
CA TYR A 42 -0.98 -2.61 -1.84
C TYR A 42 -0.06 -2.98 -2.99
N THR A 43 -0.03 -4.27 -3.32
CA THR A 43 0.80 -4.83 -4.38
C THR A 43 0.12 -4.70 -5.75
N LEU A 44 0.89 -4.40 -6.80
CA LEU A 44 0.34 -4.25 -8.16
C LEU A 44 0.68 -5.41 -9.10
N ASP A 45 1.60 -6.28 -8.70
CA ASP A 45 2.15 -7.39 -9.49
C ASP A 45 1.47 -8.74 -9.21
N THR A 46 0.50 -8.79 -8.29
CA THR A 46 -0.12 -10.04 -7.83
C THR A 46 -1.46 -10.38 -8.50
N TRP A 47 -1.87 -9.60 -9.50
CA TRP A 47 -3.15 -9.72 -10.20
C TRP A 47 -3.29 -11.04 -10.96
N SER A 48 -4.48 -11.64 -10.91
CA SER A 48 -4.81 -12.91 -11.55
C SER A 48 -6.13 -12.83 -12.29
N ASP A 49 -6.14 -13.20 -13.56
CA ASP A 49 -7.36 -13.26 -14.39
C ASP A 49 -8.35 -14.34 -13.92
N ASN A 50 -7.90 -15.27 -13.07
CA ASN A 50 -8.73 -16.34 -12.50
C ASN A 50 -9.50 -15.92 -11.23
N LEU A 51 -9.28 -14.71 -10.73
CA LEU A 51 -9.93 -14.17 -9.54
C LEU A 51 -10.91 -13.07 -9.92
N SER A 52 -11.94 -12.89 -9.09
CA SER A 52 -12.81 -11.72 -9.23
C SER A 52 -12.03 -10.43 -8.94
N LEU A 53 -12.62 -9.30 -9.29
CA LEU A 53 -12.01 -8.00 -9.01
C LEU A 53 -11.79 -7.79 -7.51
N THR A 54 -12.79 -8.10 -6.68
CA THR A 54 -12.71 -7.97 -5.22
C THR A 54 -11.68 -8.94 -4.65
N ASP A 55 -11.66 -10.20 -5.10
CA ASP A 55 -10.67 -11.17 -4.62
C ASP A 55 -9.24 -10.75 -4.97
N ASN A 56 -9.03 -10.15 -6.14
CA ASN A 56 -7.74 -9.57 -6.51
C ASN A 56 -7.36 -8.40 -5.60
N GLN A 57 -8.29 -7.50 -5.31
CA GLN A 57 -8.04 -6.37 -4.41
C GLN A 57 -7.71 -6.85 -3.00
N ASP A 58 -8.45 -7.81 -2.46
CA ASP A 58 -8.23 -8.37 -1.13
C ASP A 58 -6.87 -9.08 -1.06
N LYS A 59 -6.55 -9.93 -2.06
CA LYS A 59 -5.25 -10.60 -2.16
C LYS A 59 -4.08 -9.61 -2.25
N SER A 60 -4.29 -8.48 -2.93
CA SER A 60 -3.26 -7.46 -3.14
C SER A 60 -3.03 -6.57 -1.92
N THR A 61 -3.93 -6.63 -0.92
CA THR A 61 -3.98 -5.75 0.24
C THR A 61 -3.36 -6.41 1.48
N LEU A 62 -2.36 -5.74 2.06
CA LEU A 62 -1.76 -6.11 3.34
C LEU A 62 -2.02 -5.00 4.36
N PHE A 63 -2.63 -5.33 5.49
CA PHE A 63 -2.79 -4.40 6.61
C PHE A 63 -1.45 -4.14 7.31
N LEU A 64 -1.14 -2.87 7.59
CA LEU A 64 0.07 -2.48 8.31
C LEU A 64 -0.23 -2.00 9.73
N CYS A 65 -1.05 -0.96 9.87
CA CYS A 65 -1.35 -0.36 11.18
C CYS A 65 -2.65 0.46 11.17
N ASN A 66 -3.09 0.90 12.35
CA ASN A 66 -4.42 1.49 12.53
C ASN A 66 -4.49 2.97 12.15
N SER A 67 -3.36 3.68 12.04
CA SER A 67 -3.36 5.11 11.74
C SER A 67 -2.07 5.57 11.08
N PHE A 68 -2.14 6.71 10.40
CA PHE A 68 -0.95 7.35 9.82
C PHE A 68 0.10 7.71 10.89
N ASN A 69 -0.32 8.14 12.08
CA ASN A 69 0.61 8.47 13.16
C ASN A 69 1.37 7.24 13.67
N GLU A 70 0.67 6.10 13.80
CA GLU A 70 1.29 4.81 14.15
C GLU A 70 2.27 4.37 13.06
N PHE A 71 1.93 4.56 11.78
CA PHE A 71 2.86 4.26 10.69
C PHE A 71 4.15 5.09 10.80
N ILE A 72 4.04 6.40 11.01
CA ILE A 72 5.20 7.29 11.10
C ILE A 72 6.06 7.01 12.34
N SER A 73 5.47 6.63 13.47
CA SER A 73 6.23 6.35 14.70
C SER A 73 7.08 5.09 14.63
N GLU A 74 6.74 4.16 13.75
CA GLU A 74 7.46 2.89 13.55
C GLU A 74 8.49 2.95 12.41
N LEU A 75 8.64 4.09 11.73
CA LEU A 75 9.70 4.26 10.73
C LEU A 75 11.07 4.32 11.40
N VAL A 76 12.03 3.61 10.84
CA VAL A 76 13.42 3.53 11.31
C VAL A 76 14.37 3.87 10.16
N CYS A 77 15.54 4.44 10.47
CA CYS A 77 16.59 4.61 9.47
C CYS A 77 17.20 3.25 9.15
N GLU A 78 17.58 3.02 7.89
CA GLU A 78 18.27 1.78 7.51
C GLU A 78 19.60 1.63 8.28
N ASP A 79 20.33 2.71 8.49
CA ASP A 79 21.58 2.71 9.27
C ASP A 79 21.36 2.28 10.75
N ASP A 80 20.19 2.57 11.32
CA ASP A 80 19.85 2.19 12.70
C ASP A 80 19.54 0.68 12.83
N LEU A 81 19.21 0.01 11.71
CA LEU A 81 18.94 -1.43 11.69
C LEU A 81 20.24 -2.24 11.75
N ASP A 82 21.30 -1.79 11.10
CA ASP A 82 22.60 -2.46 11.11
C ASP A 82 23.19 -2.49 12.52
N ASP A 83 23.03 -1.40 13.28
CA ASP A 83 23.45 -1.32 14.69
C ASP A 83 22.59 -2.20 15.62
N LEU A 84 21.30 -2.37 15.33
CA LEU A 84 20.37 -3.16 16.14
C LEU A 84 20.49 -4.67 15.90
N TYR A 85 20.75 -5.07 14.65
CA TYR A 85 20.85 -6.47 14.24
C TYR A 85 22.28 -6.96 14.00
N GLY A 86 23.27 -6.08 14.07
CA GLY A 86 24.70 -6.41 13.99
C GLY A 86 25.13 -6.96 12.62
N LEU A 87 24.59 -6.40 11.53
CA LEU A 87 24.93 -6.77 10.16
C LEU A 87 26.15 -6.01 9.64
#